data_AF-A0A177SQ04-F1
#
_entry.id   AF-A0A177SQ04-F1
#
_cell.length_a   1.000
_cell.length_b   1.000
_cell.length_c   1.000
_cell.angle_alpha   90.00
_cell.angle_beta   90.00
_cell.angle_gamma   90.00
#
_symmetry.space_group_name_H-M   'P 1'
#
loop_
_entity.id
_entity.type
_entity.pdbx_description
1 polymer ?
#
loop_
_entity_poly.entity_id
_entity_poly.type
_entity_poly.pdbx_seq_one_letter_code
_entity_poly.pdbx_strand_id
1 'polypeptide(L)' 'MTQLTRPRLASHSLDLPNHCDICNKARSHGNHQRCSQLRQKRQSAYWSAYMANVEAKRAQGGRRNAR' A
#
# COMPACT_ATOMS: atom_id res chain seq x y z
N MET A 1 -2.56 5.87 20.96
CA MET A 1 -2.04 6.32 19.65
C MET A 1 -2.82 5.59 18.57
N THR A 2 -3.60 6.31 17.75
CA THR A 2 -4.36 5.69 16.65
C THR A 2 -3.38 5.13 15.62
N GLN A 3 -3.38 3.81 15.44
CA GLN A 3 -2.52 3.14 14.46
C GLN A 3 -3.03 3.51 13.07
N LEU A 4 -2.29 4.34 12.34
CA LEU A 4 -2.62 4.71 10.96
C LEU A 4 -2.48 3.48 10.06
N THR A 5 -3.53 3.13 9.32
CA THR A 5 -3.54 1.99 8.39
C THR A 5 -2.57 2.17 7.22
N ARG A 6 -2.11 3.39 6.95
CA ARG A 6 -1.22 3.71 5.82
C ARG A 6 -0.18 4.76 6.20
N PRO A 7 1.07 4.65 5.71
CA PRO A 7 2.04 5.73 5.82
C PRO A 7 1.61 6.94 4.99
N ARG A 8 2.23 8.09 5.25
CA ARG A 8 2.00 9.31 4.45
C ARG A 8 2.43 9.06 2.99
N LEU A 9 1.64 9.57 2.05
CA LEU A 9 1.95 9.43 0.63
C LEU A 9 3.24 10.19 0.29
N ALA A 10 4.13 9.56 -0.48
CA ALA A 10 5.29 10.24 -1.05
C ALA A 10 4.84 11.18 -2.18
N SER A 11 5.42 12.37 -2.25
CA SER A 11 5.04 13.47 -3.17
C SER A 11 5.76 13.45 -4.52
N HIS A 12 6.48 12.37 -4.86
CA HIS A 12 7.18 12.26 -6.14
C HIS A 12 6.22 11.85 -7.27
N SER A 13 6.50 12.29 -8.50
CA SER A 13 5.78 11.86 -9.70
C SER A 13 5.96 10.36 -9.92
N LEU A 14 4.88 9.63 -10.16
CA LEU A 14 5.02 8.24 -10.54
C LEU A 14 5.16 8.16 -12.07
N ASP A 15 6.26 7.59 -12.55
CA ASP A 15 6.37 7.15 -13.93
C ASP A 15 5.42 5.95 -14.13
N LEU A 16 4.28 6.20 -14.77
CA LEU A 16 3.21 5.23 -14.92
C LEU A 16 3.19 4.72 -16.37
N PRO A 17 3.22 3.39 -16.58
CA PRO A 17 3.06 2.83 -17.92
C PRO A 17 1.78 3.31 -18.61
N ASN A 18 1.82 3.46 -19.94
CA ASN A 18 0.65 3.89 -20.73
C ASN A 18 -0.51 2.87 -20.69
N HIS A 19 -0.22 1.59 -20.46
CA HIS A 19 -1.21 0.52 -20.36
C HIS A 19 -1.60 0.23 -18.90
N CYS A 20 -2.85 -0.16 -18.68
CA CYS A 20 -3.33 -0.60 -17.39
C CYS A 20 -2.87 -2.03 -17.09
N ASP A 21 -2.21 -2.24 -15.95
CA ASP A 21 -1.74 -3.53 -15.44
C ASP A 21 -2.86 -4.56 -15.15
N ILE A 22 -4.13 -4.12 -15.07
CA ILE A 22 -5.27 -4.99 -14.74
C ILE A 22 -6.03 -5.43 -16.00
N CYS A 23 -6.32 -4.50 -16.90
CA CYS A 23 -7.15 -4.77 -18.08
C CYS A 23 -6.39 -4.69 -19.40
N ASN A 24 -5.10 -4.35 -19.36
CA ASN A 24 -4.20 -4.18 -20.50
C ASN A 24 -4.64 -3.17 -21.57
N LYS A 25 -5.66 -2.36 -21.30
CA LYS A 25 -6.09 -1.25 -22.16
C LYS A 25 -5.27 0.00 -21.88
N ALA A 26 -5.20 0.92 -22.85
CA ALA A 26 -4.57 2.21 -22.66
C ALA A 26 -5.26 2.99 -21.53
N ARG A 27 -4.48 3.60 -20.62
CA ARG A 27 -5.03 4.36 -19.48
C ARG A 27 -5.91 5.55 -19.89
N SER A 28 -5.71 6.06 -21.11
CA SER A 28 -6.51 7.13 -21.74
C SER A 28 -7.92 6.71 -22.18
N HIS A 29 -8.22 5.42 -22.29
CA HIS A 29 -9.50 4.90 -22.82
C HIS A 29 -10.74 5.21 -21.94
N GLY A 30 -10.58 5.85 -20.77
CA GLY A 30 -11.66 5.98 -19.79
C GLY A 30 -12.06 4.61 -19.21
N ASN A 31 -13.02 4.55 -18.28
CA ASN A 31 -13.55 3.28 -17.72
C ASN A 31 -12.60 2.46 -16.81
N HIS A 32 -11.63 3.11 -16.17
CA HIS A 32 -10.72 2.45 -15.20
C HIS A 32 -11.24 2.43 -13.76
N GLN A 33 -12.51 2.73 -13.49
CA GLN A 33 -13.05 2.73 -12.11
C GLN A 33 -12.87 1.38 -11.41
N ARG A 34 -13.28 0.27 -12.04
CA ARG A 34 -13.12 -1.07 -11.48
C ARG A 34 -11.65 -1.43 -11.23
N CYS A 35 -10.77 -1.06 -12.16
CA CYS A 35 -9.34 -1.27 -12.02
C CYS A 35 -8.76 -0.45 -10.85
N SER A 36 -9.19 0.80 -10.69
CA SER A 36 -8.79 1.67 -9.58
C SER A 36 -9.21 1.09 -8.24
N GLN A 37 -10.46 0.65 -8.11
CA GLN A 37 -10.96 0.00 -6.89
C GLN A 37 -10.15 -1.26 -6.54
N LEU A 38 -9.81 -2.08 -7.54
CA LEU A 38 -8.99 -3.26 -7.33
C LEU A 38 -7.56 -2.91 -6.86
N ARG A 39 -6.92 -1.89 -7.45
CA ARG A 39 -5.61 -1.38 -6.97
C ARG A 39 -5.69 -0.91 -5.53
N GLN A 40 -6.74 -0.14 -5.19
CA GLN A 40 -6.94 0.35 -3.82
C GLN A 40 -7.12 -0.81 -2.83
N LYS A 41 -7.91 -1.84 -3.17
CA LYS A 41 -8.09 -3.05 -2.35
C LYS A 41 -6.79 -3.82 -2.15
N ARG A 42 -6.05 -4.10 -3.22
CA ARG A 42 -4.75 -4.80 -3.16
C ARG A 42 -3.76 -4.06 -2.28
N GLN A 43 -3.65 -2.74 -2.47
CA GLN A 43 -2.75 -1.92 -1.68
C GLN A 43 -3.19 -1.83 -0.21
N SER A 44 -4.51 -1.82 0.07
CA SER A 44 -5.02 -1.88 1.45
C SER A 44 -4.62 -3.18 2.14
N ALA A 45 -4.78 -4.32 1.47
CA ALA A 45 -4.36 -5.61 1.98
C ALA A 45 -2.85 -5.68 2.25
N TYR A 46 -2.04 -5.16 1.31
CA TYR A 46 -0.58 -5.05 1.51
C TYR A 46 -0.24 -4.23 2.76
N TRP A 47 -0.87 -3.07 2.94
CA TRP A 47 -0.58 -2.23 4.11
C TRP A 47 -1.04 -2.86 5.42
N SER A 48 -2.18 -3.54 5.43
CA SER A 48 -2.65 -4.29 6.59
C SER A 48 -1.64 -5.36 7.01
N ALA A 49 -1.14 -6.15 6.06
CA ALA A 49 -0.11 -7.15 6.32
C ALA A 49 1.21 -6.51 6.78
N TYR A 50 1.63 -5.41 6.16
CA TYR A 50 2.84 -4.69 6.56
C TYR A 50 2.74 -4.16 8.01
N MET A 51 1.62 -3.53 8.39
CA MET A 51 1.44 -3.02 9.74
C MET A 51 1.40 -4.13 10.80
N ALA A 52 0.79 -5.28 10.48
CA ALA A 52 0.84 -6.45 11.35
C ALA A 52 2.28 -6.95 11.59
N ASN A 53 3.12 -6.95 10.54
CA ASN A 53 4.54 -7.30 10.67
C ASN A 53 5.32 -6.26 11.51
N VAL A 54 5.04 -4.97 11.32
CA VAL A 54 5.65 -3.89 12.13
C VAL A 54 5.26 -4.05 13.60
N GLU A 55 4.00 -4.36 13.89
CA GLU A 55 3.52 -4.60 15.25
C GLU A 55 4.17 -5.85 15.87
N ALA A 56 4.23 -6.97 15.13
CA ALA A 56 4.92 -8.17 15.57
C ALA A 56 6.40 -7.91 15.89
N LYS A 57 7.09 -7.13 15.03
CA LYS A 57 8.49 -6.73 15.27
C LYS A 57 8.64 -5.80 16.47
N ARG A 58 7.66 -4.93 16.74
CA ARG A 58 7.63 -4.09 17.95
C ARG A 58 7.45 -4.93 19.21
N ALA A 59 6.50 -5.87 19.21
CA ALA A 59 6.27 -6.79 20.33
C ALA A 59 7.51 -7.63 20.65
N GLN A 60 8.19 -8.16 19.63
CA GLN A 60 9.46 -8.89 19.78
C GLN A 60 10.62 -7.99 20.25
N GLY A 61 10.58 -6.70 19.88
CA GLY A 61 11.62 -5.71 20.17
C GLY A 61 11.66 -5.17 21.59
N GLY A 62 10.71 -5.55 22.45
CA GLY A 62 10.60 -5.10 23.85
C GLY A 62 11.71 -5.57 24.79
N ARG A 63 12.73 -6.28 24.31
CA ARG A 63 13.87 -6.78 25.11
C ARG A 63 15.23 -6.19 24.72
N ARG A 64 15.27 -5.02 24.07
CA ARG A 64 16.55 -4.44 23.60
C ARG A 64 17.33 -3.62 24.64
N ASN A 65 16.74 -3.33 25.80
CA ASN A 65 17.42 -2.67 26.91
C ASN A 65 17.16 -3.43 28.22
N ALA A 66 17.68 -4.65 28.33
CA ALA A 66 17.98 -5.24 29.63
C ALA A 66 19.50 -5.15 29.79
N ARG A 67 19.97 -4.04 30.36
CA ARG A 67 21.32 -3.90 30.91
C ARG A 67 21.20 -3.89 32.41
#